data_AF-A0A3B7QZR0-F1
#
_entry.id   AF-A0A3B7QZR0-F1
#
_cell.length_a   1.000
_cell.length_b   1.000
_cell.length_c   1.000
_cell.angle_alpha   90.00
_cell.angle_beta   90.00
_cell.angle_gamma   90.00
#
_symmetry.space_group_name_H-M   'P 1'
#
loop_
_entity.id
_entity.type
_entity.pdbx_description
1 polymer ?
#
loop_
_entity_poly.entity_id
_entity_poly.type
_entity_poly.pdbx_seq_one_letter_code
_entity_poly.pdbx_strand_id
1 'polypeptide(L)'
;MALCSARVYAQTQLIQHFAGSTVITTTGDTLRGPLVLHVDKNVLMVTMPDGAIKTFPASSISVFAVKGNLSHYAPGRTGTQINRPAFGGSQWGMGVAHSAFIPRHHLGKFDTTQVRIYRTYYWQKKPTAYSPRPMPMFFEELTTGPVSLLQRETLVLGGPGLSGTNARGVLALAGGTRPKLYLYTKDKFVQLVHPKSQLKKHYGQQAKQLIQYARANKLTFVFPHHLAQIIAYSNSLAASAKND
;
A
#
# COMPACT_ATOMS: atom_id res chain seq x y z
N MET A 1 -21.28 24.08 6.56
CA MET A 1 -21.61 22.90 5.72
C MET A 1 -20.45 22.35 4.87
N ALA A 2 -19.31 23.03 4.69
CA ALA A 2 -18.21 22.50 3.85
C ALA A 2 -17.36 21.37 4.48
N LEU A 3 -17.36 21.24 5.82
CA LEU A 3 -16.60 20.20 6.54
C LEU A 3 -17.19 18.79 6.39
N CYS A 4 -18.50 18.67 6.15
CA CYS A 4 -19.12 17.36 5.90
C CYS A 4 -18.66 16.78 4.56
N SER A 5 -18.59 17.58 3.50
CA SER A 5 -18.30 17.06 2.17
C SER A 5 -16.87 16.52 2.03
N ALA A 6 -15.86 17.17 2.61
CA ALA A 6 -14.46 16.72 2.47
C ALA A 6 -14.18 15.36 3.15
N ARG A 7 -14.86 15.05 4.28
CA ARG A 7 -14.76 13.74 4.93
C ARG A 7 -15.42 12.63 4.09
N VAL A 8 -16.58 12.93 3.49
CA VAL A 8 -17.31 11.96 2.67
C VAL A 8 -16.49 11.55 1.44
N TYR A 9 -15.82 12.49 0.77
CA TYR A 9 -14.93 12.19 -0.36
C TYR A 9 -13.63 11.46 0.02
N ALA A 10 -13.09 11.68 1.23
CA ALA A 10 -11.89 10.96 1.67
C ALA A 10 -12.19 9.52 2.13
N GLN A 11 -13.39 9.27 2.66
CA GLN A 11 -13.83 7.93 3.07
C GLN A 11 -14.13 7.01 1.88
N THR A 12 -14.59 7.55 0.74
CA THR A 12 -14.81 6.75 -0.47
C THR A 12 -13.52 6.21 -1.09
N GLN A 13 -12.37 6.85 -0.84
CA GLN A 13 -11.09 6.40 -1.41
C GLN A 13 -10.52 5.11 -0.77
N LEU A 14 -11.03 4.67 0.38
CA LEU A 14 -10.60 3.42 1.02
C LEU A 14 -11.52 2.23 0.72
N ILE A 15 -12.46 2.44 -0.20
CA ILE A 15 -13.38 1.42 -0.69
C ILE A 15 -12.88 0.98 -2.07
N GLN A 16 -12.50 -0.30 -2.17
CA GLN A 16 -12.02 -0.90 -3.41
C GLN A 16 -13.06 -1.87 -3.95
N HIS A 17 -13.50 -1.65 -5.19
CA HIS A 17 -14.45 -2.51 -5.89
C HIS A 17 -13.70 -3.40 -6.87
N PHE A 18 -14.00 -4.69 -6.86
CA PHE A 18 -13.38 -5.68 -7.74
C PHE A 18 -14.45 -6.48 -8.47
N ALA A 19 -14.28 -6.61 -9.78
CA ALA A 19 -15.20 -7.36 -10.64
C ALA A 19 -15.19 -8.87 -10.35
N GLY A 20 -14.08 -9.40 -9.84
CA GLY A 20 -13.98 -10.82 -9.47
C GLY A 20 -13.00 -11.08 -8.36
N SER A 21 -13.31 -12.08 -7.54
CA SER A 21 -12.49 -12.51 -6.42
C SER A 21 -12.56 -14.01 -6.17
N THR A 22 -11.56 -14.52 -5.46
CA THR A 22 -11.58 -15.82 -4.79
C THR A 22 -11.13 -15.60 -3.36
N VAL A 23 -11.98 -15.91 -2.40
CA VAL A 23 -11.78 -15.67 -0.97
C VAL A 23 -11.70 -17.01 -0.26
N ILE A 24 -10.66 -17.21 0.54
CA ILE A 24 -10.50 -18.36 1.41
C ILE A 24 -10.67 -17.89 2.85
N THR A 25 -11.67 -18.44 3.52
CA THR A 25 -11.98 -18.15 4.93
C THR A 25 -11.03 -18.88 5.87
N THR A 26 -11.05 -18.53 7.16
CA THR A 26 -10.27 -19.25 8.19
C THR A 26 -10.78 -20.67 8.46
N THR A 27 -12.02 -20.99 8.09
CA THR A 27 -12.58 -22.35 8.13
C THR A 27 -12.17 -23.20 6.93
N GLY A 28 -11.56 -22.59 5.89
CA GLY A 28 -11.17 -23.26 4.65
C GLY A 28 -12.19 -23.14 3.52
N ASP A 29 -13.37 -22.56 3.78
CA ASP A 29 -14.40 -22.35 2.76
C ASP A 29 -13.91 -21.38 1.69
N THR A 30 -14.23 -21.69 0.43
CA THR A 30 -13.89 -20.86 -0.73
C THR A 30 -15.13 -20.15 -1.26
N LEU A 31 -15.07 -18.83 -1.32
CA LEU A 31 -16.13 -17.98 -1.87
C LEU A 31 -15.63 -17.32 -3.16
N ARG A 32 -16.53 -17.11 -4.12
CA ARG A 32 -16.24 -16.48 -5.40
C ARG A 32 -17.33 -15.50 -5.76
N GLY A 33 -16.93 -14.37 -6.35
CA GLY A 33 -17.85 -13.34 -6.82
C GLY A 33 -17.22 -11.95 -6.85
N PRO A 34 -18.00 -10.93 -7.25
CA PRO A 34 -17.63 -9.53 -7.06
C PRO A 34 -17.37 -9.23 -5.58
N LEU A 35 -16.44 -8.30 -5.32
CA LEU A 35 -15.97 -8.01 -3.97
C LEU A 35 -15.81 -6.52 -3.74
N VAL A 36 -16.22 -6.06 -2.56
CA VAL A 36 -15.94 -4.72 -2.05
C VAL A 36 -15.07 -4.83 -0.81
N LEU A 37 -13.91 -4.17 -0.83
CA LEU A 37 -12.96 -4.13 0.28
C LEU A 37 -13.00 -2.75 0.95
N HIS A 38 -13.33 -2.74 2.24
CA HIS A 38 -13.19 -1.58 3.11
C HIS A 38 -11.87 -1.66 3.88
N VAL A 39 -10.82 -1.00 3.36
CA VAL A 39 -9.45 -1.09 3.90
C VAL A 39 -9.34 -0.46 5.30
N ASP A 40 -10.14 0.56 5.57
CA ASP A 40 -10.23 1.25 6.87
C ASP A 40 -10.90 0.38 7.95
N LYS A 41 -11.98 -0.31 7.57
CA LYS A 41 -12.78 -1.13 8.48
C LYS A 41 -12.24 -2.55 8.62
N ASN A 42 -11.33 -2.98 7.75
CA ASN A 42 -10.88 -4.37 7.64
C ASN A 42 -12.07 -5.33 7.42
N VAL A 43 -12.98 -4.92 6.55
CA VAL A 43 -14.19 -5.66 6.21
C VAL A 43 -14.23 -5.90 4.71
N LEU A 44 -14.69 -7.09 4.34
CA LEU A 44 -14.78 -7.57 2.98
C LEU A 44 -16.23 -7.97 2.71
N MET A 45 -16.81 -7.47 1.63
CA MET A 45 -18.19 -7.79 1.22
C MET A 45 -18.12 -8.57 -0.09
N VAL A 46 -18.71 -9.77 -0.13
CA VAL A 46 -18.75 -10.63 -1.32
C VAL A 46 -20.19 -10.73 -1.81
N THR A 47 -20.42 -10.48 -3.10
CA THR A 47 -21.70 -10.79 -3.74
C THR A 47 -21.70 -12.26 -4.17
N MET A 48 -22.59 -13.04 -3.57
CA MET A 48 -22.76 -14.47 -3.82
C MET A 48 -23.53 -14.72 -5.14
N PRO A 49 -23.51 -15.95 -5.70
CA PRO A 49 -24.20 -16.26 -6.95
C PRO A 49 -25.73 -16.04 -6.92
N ASP A 50 -26.34 -16.13 -5.74
CA ASP A 50 -27.77 -15.84 -5.50
C ASP A 50 -28.07 -14.33 -5.39
N GLY A 51 -27.05 -13.47 -5.55
CA GLY A 51 -27.14 -12.02 -5.40
C GLY A 51 -27.05 -11.53 -3.95
N ALA A 52 -27.01 -12.43 -2.96
CA ALA A 52 -26.87 -12.03 -1.56
C ALA A 52 -25.48 -11.44 -1.30
N ILE A 53 -25.40 -10.39 -0.48
CA ILE A 53 -24.12 -9.80 -0.07
C ILE A 53 -23.76 -10.32 1.32
N LYS A 54 -22.64 -11.03 1.42
CA LYS A 54 -22.08 -11.49 2.70
C LYS A 54 -20.93 -10.60 3.14
N THR A 55 -20.92 -10.23 4.42
CA THR A 55 -19.93 -9.34 5.02
C THR A 55 -19.02 -10.15 5.95
N PHE A 56 -17.71 -10.05 5.73
CA PHE A 56 -16.69 -10.80 6.45
C PHE A 56 -15.70 -9.84 7.13
N PRO A 57 -15.50 -9.94 8.46
CA PRO A 57 -14.38 -9.26 9.11
C PRO A 57 -13.06 -9.92 8.74
N ALA A 58 -11.95 -9.19 8.81
CA ALA A 58 -10.61 -9.74 8.53
C ALA A 58 -10.26 -10.98 9.37
N SER A 59 -10.75 -11.09 10.61
CA SER A 59 -10.57 -12.29 11.46
C SER A 59 -11.15 -13.58 10.86
N SER A 60 -12.10 -13.49 9.94
CA SER A 60 -12.74 -14.64 9.30
C SER A 60 -12.13 -15.02 7.94
N ILE A 61 -11.19 -14.22 7.45
CA ILE A 61 -10.58 -14.38 6.13
C ILE A 61 -9.10 -14.72 6.29
N SER A 62 -8.64 -15.77 5.60
CA SER A 62 -7.24 -16.14 5.55
C SER A 62 -6.51 -15.39 4.44
N VAL A 63 -6.98 -15.54 3.21
CA VAL A 63 -6.39 -14.97 2.00
C VAL A 63 -7.47 -14.74 0.96
N PHE A 64 -7.30 -13.74 0.11
CA PHE A 64 -8.15 -13.56 -1.05
C PHE A 64 -7.37 -12.99 -2.23
N ALA A 65 -7.75 -13.40 -3.44
CA ALA A 65 -7.24 -12.86 -4.68
C ALA A 65 -8.34 -12.07 -5.38
N VAL A 66 -7.99 -10.93 -5.95
CA VAL A 66 -8.92 -10.03 -6.67
C VAL A 66 -8.39 -9.67 -8.03
N LYS A 67 -9.29 -9.39 -8.97
CA LYS A 67 -9.00 -8.87 -10.31
C LYS A 67 -10.06 -7.86 -10.73
N GLY A 68 -9.76 -7.08 -11.77
CA GLY A 68 -10.75 -6.11 -12.29
C GLY A 68 -11.04 -5.00 -11.29
N ASN A 69 -10.01 -4.31 -10.79
CA ASN A 69 -10.20 -3.18 -9.89
C ASN A 69 -10.98 -2.07 -10.62
N LEU A 70 -12.18 -1.78 -10.14
CA LEU A 70 -13.11 -0.79 -10.69
C LEU A 70 -12.99 0.56 -9.98
N SER A 71 -12.28 0.63 -8.85
CA SER A 71 -12.11 1.89 -8.14
C SER A 71 -11.18 2.82 -8.91
N HIS A 72 -11.66 4.02 -9.22
CA HIS A 72 -10.85 5.08 -9.78
C HIS A 72 -9.73 5.42 -8.79
N TYR A 73 -8.49 5.04 -9.11
CA TYR A 73 -7.33 5.78 -8.65
C TYR A 73 -7.41 7.14 -9.36
N ALA A 74 -8.06 8.11 -8.74
CA ALA A 74 -7.89 9.50 -9.11
C ALA A 74 -6.60 9.93 -8.40
N PRO A 75 -5.41 9.88 -9.04
CA PRO A 75 -4.27 10.55 -8.44
C PRO A 75 -4.70 12.01 -8.31
N GLY A 76 -4.72 12.52 -7.07
CA GLY A 76 -4.84 13.95 -6.87
C GLY A 76 -3.83 14.65 -7.80
N ARG A 77 -4.18 15.82 -8.33
CA ARG A 77 -3.35 16.57 -9.30
C ARG A 77 -1.91 16.84 -8.84
N THR A 78 -1.56 16.52 -7.59
CA THR A 78 -0.22 16.58 -7.03
C THR A 78 0.39 15.18 -6.95
N GLY A 79 1.43 14.94 -7.75
CA GLY A 79 2.17 13.68 -7.77
C GLY A 79 2.58 13.23 -6.37
N THR A 80 2.49 11.93 -6.14
CA THR A 80 2.82 11.21 -4.90
C THR A 80 4.26 11.42 -4.47
N GLN A 81 4.59 12.55 -3.83
CA GLN A 81 5.87 12.68 -3.12
C GLN A 81 5.90 11.69 -1.94
N ILE A 82 6.59 10.57 -2.15
CA ILE A 82 6.91 9.62 -1.09
C ILE A 82 8.11 10.19 -0.32
N ASN A 83 7.89 10.62 0.92
CA ASN A 83 8.90 10.93 1.94
C ASN A 83 10.08 11.80 1.49
N ARG A 84 9.83 13.08 1.20
CA ARG A 84 10.84 14.12 1.48
C ARG A 84 10.33 15.02 2.61
N PRO A 85 11.07 15.17 3.73
CA PRO A 85 10.82 16.29 4.62
C PRO A 85 11.04 17.57 3.82
N ALA A 86 9.98 18.35 3.65
CA ALA A 86 10.01 19.66 3.01
C ALA A 86 10.56 20.69 4.00
N PHE A 87 11.78 20.52 4.52
CA PHE A 87 12.43 21.53 5.36
C PHE A 87 13.96 21.39 5.27
N GLY A 88 14.60 22.41 4.72
CA GLY A 88 16.06 22.57 4.75
C GLY A 88 16.59 23.32 3.53
N GLY A 89 16.63 24.66 3.60
CA GLY A 89 17.55 25.45 2.78
C GLY A 89 16.91 26.53 1.91
N SER A 90 16.50 27.64 2.52
CA SER A 90 16.51 28.95 1.86
C SER A 90 17.78 29.67 2.29
N GLN A 91 18.89 29.50 1.58
CA GLN A 91 19.97 30.50 1.59
C GLN A 91 20.95 30.23 0.44
N TRP A 92 20.80 31.02 -0.64
CA TRP A 92 21.79 31.27 -1.71
C TRP A 92 22.40 30.07 -2.43
N GLY A 93 21.85 29.77 -3.62
CA GLY A 93 22.52 28.93 -4.60
C GLY A 93 21.55 28.51 -5.69
N MET A 94 21.84 28.93 -6.93
CA MET A 94 21.26 28.38 -8.16
C MET A 94 21.26 26.84 -8.09
N GLY A 95 20.11 26.26 -7.75
CA GLY A 95 19.93 24.82 -7.59
C GLY A 95 18.59 24.44 -8.16
N VAL A 96 18.61 23.98 -9.41
CA VAL A 96 17.45 23.47 -10.14
C VAL A 96 16.72 22.48 -9.24
N ALA A 97 15.47 22.79 -8.88
CA ALA A 97 14.65 21.88 -8.12
C ALA A 97 14.43 20.62 -8.97
N HIS A 98 15.23 19.58 -8.75
CA HIS A 98 14.90 18.22 -9.16
C HIS A 98 13.78 17.72 -8.24
N SER A 99 12.60 18.35 -8.35
CA SER A 99 11.35 17.66 -8.16
C SER A 99 11.39 16.51 -9.16
N ALA A 100 11.68 15.30 -8.65
CA ALA A 100 11.47 14.08 -9.40
C ALA A 100 9.96 14.05 -9.73
N PHE A 101 9.64 14.63 -10.88
CA PHE A 101 8.31 14.63 -11.47
C PHE A 101 8.00 13.16 -11.66
N ILE A 102 7.11 12.61 -10.85
CA ILE A 102 6.60 11.26 -11.09
C ILE A 102 5.86 11.37 -12.41
N PRO A 103 6.31 10.70 -13.48
CA PRO A 103 5.63 10.75 -14.75
C PRO A 103 4.18 10.29 -14.56
N ARG A 104 3.24 11.06 -15.11
CA ARG A 104 1.78 10.87 -15.03
C ARG A 104 1.28 9.67 -15.86
N HIS A 105 1.95 8.52 -15.82
CA HIS A 105 1.67 7.40 -16.73
C HIS A 105 0.64 6.35 -16.22
N HIS A 106 -0.05 6.60 -15.11
CA HIS A 106 -1.12 5.70 -14.62
C HIS A 106 -2.50 6.36 -14.52
N LEU A 107 -2.73 7.45 -15.24
CA LEU A 107 -4.07 8.00 -15.42
C LEU A 107 -4.79 7.23 -16.53
N GLY A 108 -5.64 6.26 -16.17
CA GLY A 108 -6.81 5.92 -16.98
C GLY A 108 -6.90 4.54 -17.63
N LYS A 109 -5.91 3.64 -17.48
CA LYS A 109 -6.15 2.23 -17.83
C LYS A 109 -6.57 1.47 -16.58
N PHE A 110 -7.84 1.06 -16.54
CA PHE A 110 -8.29 0.00 -15.64
C PHE A 110 -7.43 -1.22 -15.95
N ASP A 111 -6.50 -1.54 -15.07
CA ASP A 111 -5.77 -2.78 -15.16
C ASP A 111 -6.69 -3.89 -14.65
N THR A 112 -7.47 -4.44 -15.58
CA THR A 112 -8.40 -5.53 -15.29
C THR A 112 -7.70 -6.89 -15.26
N THR A 113 -6.47 -6.97 -15.77
CA THR A 113 -5.70 -8.22 -15.87
C THR A 113 -4.85 -8.46 -14.63
N GLN A 114 -4.45 -7.40 -13.91
CA GLN A 114 -3.67 -7.54 -12.69
C GLN A 114 -4.45 -8.26 -11.59
N VAL A 115 -3.93 -9.41 -11.17
CA VAL A 115 -4.37 -10.14 -9.98
C VAL A 115 -3.61 -9.58 -8.78
N ARG A 116 -4.34 -9.17 -7.74
CA ARG A 116 -3.77 -8.74 -6.46
C ARG A 116 -4.13 -9.76 -5.39
N ILE A 117 -3.15 -10.15 -4.59
CA ILE A 117 -3.34 -11.11 -3.50
C ILE A 117 -3.33 -10.32 -2.19
N TYR A 118 -4.30 -10.58 -1.34
CA TYR A 118 -4.39 -10.00 -0.02
C TYR A 118 -4.39 -11.09 1.03
N ARG A 119 -3.68 -10.86 2.13
CA ARG A 119 -3.65 -11.74 3.29
C ARG A 119 -4.02 -11.00 4.56
N THR A 120 -4.57 -11.75 5.50
CA THR A 120 -4.81 -11.25 6.85
C THR A 120 -3.57 -11.43 7.70
N TYR A 121 -3.14 -10.36 8.35
CA TYR A 121 -2.11 -10.39 9.37
C TYR A 121 -2.56 -9.68 10.64
N TYR A 122 -2.07 -10.16 11.77
CA TYR A 122 -2.22 -9.50 13.06
C TYR A 122 -1.17 -8.41 13.19
N TRP A 123 -1.60 -7.14 13.11
CA TRP A 123 -0.68 -6.01 13.19
C TRP A 123 -1.25 -4.89 14.08
N GLN A 124 -0.35 -4.13 14.71
CA GLN A 124 -0.66 -2.85 15.31
C GLN A 124 0.59 -2.00 15.30
N LYS A 125 0.46 -0.69 15.05
CA LYS A 125 1.61 0.22 15.09
C LYS A 125 2.16 0.34 16.51
N LYS A 126 1.27 0.51 17.48
CA LYS A 126 1.54 0.58 18.92
C LYS A 126 0.32 0.04 19.66
N PRO A 127 0.49 -0.73 20.75
CA PRO A 127 -0.61 -1.06 21.64
C PRO A 127 -1.26 0.22 22.17
N THR A 128 -2.59 0.20 22.33
CA THR A 128 -3.33 1.27 23.00
C THR A 128 -4.12 0.68 24.16
N ALA A 129 -4.62 1.53 25.08
CA ALA A 129 -5.44 1.06 26.20
C ALA A 129 -6.70 0.31 25.73
N TYR A 130 -7.25 0.68 24.57
CA TYR A 130 -8.46 0.06 23.99
C TYR A 130 -8.16 -1.17 23.12
N SER A 131 -6.91 -1.32 22.65
CA SER A 131 -6.48 -2.47 21.85
C SER A 131 -5.06 -2.86 22.28
N PRO A 132 -4.92 -3.67 23.34
CA PRO A 132 -3.61 -4.12 23.80
C PRO A 132 -2.99 -5.15 22.84
N ARG A 133 -3.84 -5.89 22.10
CA ARG A 133 -3.43 -6.94 21.17
C ARG A 133 -3.44 -6.44 19.72
N PRO A 134 -2.54 -6.96 18.86
CA PRO A 134 -2.61 -6.70 17.43
C PRO A 134 -3.98 -7.10 16.85
N MET A 135 -4.46 -6.33 15.87
CA MET A 135 -5.75 -6.60 15.23
C MET A 135 -5.55 -7.28 13.87
N PRO A 136 -6.46 -8.17 13.45
CA PRO A 136 -6.42 -8.78 12.13
C PRO A 136 -6.74 -7.73 11.07
N MET A 137 -5.88 -7.63 10.06
CA MET A 137 -6.00 -6.62 9.03
C MET A 137 -5.53 -7.12 7.67
N PHE A 138 -6.10 -6.57 6.62
CA PHE A 138 -5.75 -6.91 5.25
C PHE A 138 -4.51 -6.16 4.77
N PHE A 139 -3.61 -6.90 4.15
CA PHE A 139 -2.45 -6.39 3.44
C PHE A 139 -2.41 -7.00 2.04
N GLU A 140 -2.12 -6.17 1.05
CA GLU A 140 -1.76 -6.66 -0.27
C GLU A 140 -0.35 -7.24 -0.21
N GLU A 141 -0.20 -8.48 -0.67
CA GLU A 141 1.08 -9.17 -0.78
C GLU A 141 1.68 -8.87 -2.16
N LEU A 142 2.76 -8.07 -2.18
CA LEU A 142 3.49 -7.74 -3.41
C LEU A 142 4.55 -8.80 -3.73
N THR A 143 5.13 -9.42 -2.70
CA THR A 143 6.04 -10.57 -2.84
C THR A 143 5.90 -11.53 -1.67
N THR A 144 6.23 -12.78 -1.94
CA THR A 144 6.20 -13.89 -0.98
C THR A 144 7.58 -14.55 -0.87
N GLY A 145 7.84 -15.24 0.25
CA GLY A 145 9.12 -15.93 0.51
C GLY A 145 9.59 -15.73 1.96
N PRO A 146 10.90 -15.94 2.24
CA PRO A 146 11.48 -15.69 3.56
C PRO A 146 11.26 -14.25 4.06
N VAL A 147 11.21 -13.29 3.14
CA VAL A 147 10.81 -11.91 3.39
C VAL A 147 9.63 -11.56 2.48
N SER A 148 8.48 -11.25 3.05
CA SER A 148 7.32 -10.77 2.28
C SER A 148 7.31 -9.24 2.23
N LEU A 149 7.03 -8.68 1.05
CA LEU A 149 6.70 -7.26 0.91
C LEU A 149 5.20 -7.09 0.92
N LEU A 150 4.70 -6.33 1.90
CA LEU A 150 3.30 -6.07 2.10
C LEU A 150 2.99 -4.59 1.85
N GLN A 151 1.81 -4.31 1.31
CA GLN A 151 1.31 -2.97 1.06
C GLN A 151 -0.06 -2.78 1.72
N ARG A 152 -0.29 -1.57 2.24
CA ARG A 152 -1.61 -1.14 2.73
C ARG A 152 -1.87 0.33 2.48
N GLU A 153 -3.06 0.66 2.02
CA GLU A 153 -3.50 2.05 1.90
C GLU A 153 -3.92 2.63 3.25
N THR A 154 -3.56 3.88 3.49
CA THR A 154 -3.98 4.61 4.68
C THR A 154 -4.48 6.00 4.30
N LEU A 155 -5.51 6.46 5.00
CA LEU A 155 -5.98 7.84 4.88
C LEU A 155 -4.89 8.79 5.38
N VAL A 156 -4.61 9.81 4.59
CA VAL A 156 -3.77 10.93 4.98
C VAL A 156 -4.63 12.18 4.94
N LEU A 157 -4.79 12.80 6.11
CA LEU A 157 -5.45 14.10 6.22
C LEU A 157 -4.48 15.16 5.69
N GLY A 158 -4.92 15.94 4.70
CA GLY A 158 -4.08 16.93 4.04
C GLY A 158 -3.20 16.31 2.96
N GLY A 159 -3.68 16.36 1.71
CA GLY A 159 -2.86 16.06 0.55
C GLY A 159 -1.60 16.96 0.49
N PRO A 160 -0.49 16.49 -0.09
CA PRO A 160 0.64 17.36 -0.36
C PRO A 160 0.22 18.35 -1.44
N GLY A 161 0.15 19.65 -1.10
CA GLY A 161 -0.09 20.74 -2.06
C GLY A 161 -1.46 21.43 -2.00
N LEU A 162 -2.28 21.19 -0.98
CA LEU A 162 -3.54 21.95 -0.77
C LEU A 162 -3.58 22.66 0.60
N SER A 163 -2.43 23.11 1.08
CA SER A 163 -2.40 24.19 2.08
C SER A 163 -2.41 25.53 1.35
N GLY A 164 -3.44 25.74 0.52
CA GLY A 164 -3.72 27.03 -0.08
C GLY A 164 -4.96 27.60 0.59
N THR A 165 -4.81 28.73 1.28
CA THR A 165 -5.95 29.58 1.61
C THR A 165 -6.63 29.97 0.30
N ASN A 166 -7.81 29.41 0.02
CA ASN A 166 -8.71 30.01 -0.96
C ASN A 166 -9.05 31.44 -0.48
N ALA A 167 -9.48 32.32 -1.40
CA ALA A 167 -9.76 33.75 -1.17
C ALA A 167 -10.80 34.06 -0.06
N ARG A 168 -11.33 33.03 0.62
CA ARG A 168 -12.27 33.11 1.74
C ARG A 168 -11.72 32.54 3.05
N GLY A 169 -10.42 32.20 3.14
CA GLY A 169 -9.78 31.74 4.38
C GLY A 169 -10.23 30.35 4.87
N VAL A 170 -10.86 29.53 4.03
CA VAL A 170 -11.37 28.20 4.41
C VAL A 170 -10.37 27.11 4.03
N LEU A 171 -9.74 26.51 5.05
CA LEU A 171 -8.83 25.37 4.87
C LEU A 171 -9.56 24.21 4.16
N ALA A 172 -9.24 23.97 2.88
CA ALA A 172 -9.75 22.82 2.14
C ALA A 172 -8.91 21.59 2.50
N LEU A 173 -9.35 20.85 3.52
CA LEU A 173 -8.75 19.56 3.91
C LEU A 173 -9.14 18.48 2.88
N ALA A 174 -8.58 18.53 1.68
CA ALA A 174 -8.66 17.40 0.76
C ALA A 174 -7.85 16.23 1.38
N GLY A 175 -8.55 15.23 1.88
CA GLY A 175 -7.97 13.95 2.28
C GLY A 175 -7.62 13.12 1.05
N GLY A 176 -6.57 12.30 1.17
CA GLY A 176 -6.20 11.34 0.13
C GLY A 176 -5.70 10.05 0.74
N THR A 177 -5.52 9.01 -0.06
CA THR A 177 -4.88 7.77 0.39
C THR A 177 -3.39 7.77 0.03
N ARG A 178 -2.58 7.12 0.85
CA ARG A 178 -1.18 6.81 0.54
C ARG A 178 -0.87 5.36 0.86
N PRO A 179 -0.19 4.64 -0.04
CA PRO A 179 0.30 3.30 0.26
C PRO A 179 1.41 3.38 1.31
N LYS A 180 1.34 2.50 2.30
CA LYS A 180 2.42 2.20 3.24
C LYS A 180 2.94 0.80 2.93
N LEU A 181 4.26 0.69 2.90
CA LEU A 181 4.96 -0.55 2.62
C LEU A 181 5.52 -1.12 3.92
N TYR A 182 5.52 -2.44 4.02
CA TYR A 182 5.98 -3.18 5.18
C TYR A 182 6.81 -4.38 4.73
N LEU A 183 7.89 -4.67 5.43
CA LEU A 183 8.52 -5.99 5.40
C LEU A 183 7.89 -6.85 6.48
N TYR A 184 7.59 -8.10 6.13
CA TYR A 184 7.20 -9.13 7.06
C TYR A 184 8.23 -10.26 7.04
N THR A 185 8.84 -10.54 8.19
CA THR A 185 9.91 -11.54 8.32
C THR A 185 9.89 -12.11 9.72
N LYS A 186 9.83 -13.44 9.88
CA LYS A 186 9.84 -14.11 11.20
C LYS A 186 8.85 -13.46 12.19
N ASP A 187 7.61 -13.26 11.72
CA ASP A 187 6.52 -12.63 12.47
C ASP A 187 6.76 -11.19 12.95
N LYS A 188 7.73 -10.50 12.33
CA LYS A 188 8.03 -9.09 12.63
C LYS A 188 7.66 -8.20 11.45
N PHE A 189 6.95 -7.12 11.76
CA PHE A 189 6.62 -6.06 10.82
C PHE A 189 7.63 -4.92 10.90
N VAL A 190 8.14 -4.50 9.75
CA VAL A 190 8.95 -3.29 9.62
C VAL A 190 8.33 -2.37 8.58
N GLN A 191 7.73 -1.26 9.03
CA GLN A 191 7.23 -0.25 8.11
C GLN A 191 8.40 0.42 7.37
N LEU A 192 8.31 0.47 6.04
CA LEU A 192 9.30 1.09 5.17
C LEU A 192 9.00 2.56 4.94
N VAL A 193 9.70 3.42 5.67
CA VAL A 193 9.68 4.89 5.50
C VAL A 193 10.84 5.33 4.59
N HIS A 194 12.00 4.68 4.73
CA HIS A 194 13.20 4.92 3.94
C HIS A 194 13.69 3.58 3.36
N PRO A 195 13.01 3.04 2.32
CA PRO A 195 13.19 1.66 1.87
C PRO A 195 14.66 1.31 1.61
N LYS A 196 15.41 2.15 0.90
CA LYS A 196 16.84 1.90 0.60
C LYS A 196 17.70 1.75 1.86
N SER A 197 17.55 2.65 2.82
CA SER A 197 18.34 2.63 4.07
C SER A 197 17.93 1.44 4.95
N GLN A 198 16.63 1.18 5.05
CA GLN A 198 16.10 0.10 5.88
C GLN A 198 16.43 -1.28 5.30
N LEU A 199 16.40 -1.46 3.97
CA LEU A 199 16.85 -2.69 3.34
C LEU A 199 18.35 -2.91 3.53
N LYS A 200 19.17 -1.85 3.47
CA LYS A 200 20.61 -1.95 3.77
C LYS A 200 20.83 -2.46 5.20
N LYS A 201 20.08 -1.94 6.17
CA LYS A 201 20.13 -2.41 7.55
C LYS A 201 19.63 -3.85 7.70
N HIS A 202 18.56 -4.21 7.01
CA HIS A 202 17.93 -5.54 7.12
C HIS A 202 18.80 -6.66 6.53
N TYR A 203 19.37 -6.45 5.34
CA TYR A 203 20.14 -7.48 4.61
C TYR A 203 21.66 -7.45 4.87
N GLY A 204 22.18 -6.46 5.61
CA GLY A 204 23.60 -6.39 5.97
C GLY A 204 24.53 -6.43 4.75
N GLN A 205 25.38 -7.46 4.66
CA GLN A 205 26.34 -7.61 3.56
C GLN A 205 25.66 -7.89 2.21
N GLN A 206 24.55 -8.64 2.20
CA GLN A 206 23.78 -8.93 0.98
C GLN A 206 23.18 -7.66 0.36
N ALA A 207 23.04 -6.58 1.12
CA ALA A 207 22.52 -5.31 0.62
C ALA A 207 23.34 -4.74 -0.55
N LYS A 208 24.65 -5.03 -0.62
CA LYS A 208 25.49 -4.60 -1.75
C LYS A 208 25.02 -5.23 -3.06
N GLN A 209 24.73 -6.53 -3.05
CA GLN A 209 24.23 -7.28 -4.21
C GLN A 209 22.82 -6.77 -4.61
N LEU A 210 21.95 -6.49 -3.65
CA LEU A 210 20.62 -5.94 -3.95
C LEU A 210 20.70 -4.55 -4.61
N ILE A 211 21.62 -3.70 -4.15
CA ILE A 211 21.82 -2.37 -4.75
C ILE A 211 22.41 -2.49 -6.16
N GLN A 212 23.34 -3.43 -6.38
CA GLN A 212 23.89 -3.72 -7.71
C GLN A 212 22.80 -4.23 -8.66
N TYR A 213 21.99 -5.21 -8.22
CA TYR A 213 20.85 -5.73 -8.98
C TYR A 213 19.86 -4.62 -9.34
N ALA A 214 19.50 -3.77 -8.38
CA ALA A 214 18.59 -2.64 -8.64
C ALA A 214 19.17 -1.67 -9.69
N ARG A 215 20.47 -1.36 -9.62
CA ARG A 215 21.14 -0.50 -10.61
C ARG A 215 21.15 -1.13 -12.00
N ALA A 216 21.55 -2.41 -12.10
CA ALA A 216 21.63 -3.13 -13.36
C ALA A 216 20.27 -3.22 -14.07
N ASN A 217 19.20 -3.39 -13.32
CA ASN A 217 17.83 -3.51 -13.84
C ASN A 217 17.06 -2.17 -13.85
N LYS A 218 17.73 -1.03 -13.60
CA LYS A 218 17.12 0.32 -13.56
C LYS A 218 15.95 0.43 -12.56
N LEU A 219 15.98 -0.35 -11.49
CA LEU A 219 14.97 -0.37 -10.44
C LEU A 219 15.22 0.73 -9.40
N THR A 220 14.13 1.22 -8.82
CA THR A 220 14.17 2.25 -7.77
C THR A 220 13.60 1.72 -6.46
N PHE A 221 14.10 2.21 -5.34
CA PHE A 221 13.58 1.86 -4.00
C PHE A 221 12.32 2.65 -3.62
N VAL A 222 11.74 3.38 -4.56
CA VAL A 222 10.61 4.29 -4.33
C VAL A 222 9.31 3.65 -4.80
N PHE A 223 9.33 2.98 -5.95
CA PHE A 223 8.13 2.38 -6.51
C PHE A 223 7.86 0.99 -5.91
N PRO A 224 6.62 0.71 -5.45
CA PRO A 224 6.27 -0.59 -4.86
C PRO A 224 6.61 -1.80 -5.74
N HIS A 225 6.35 -1.73 -7.05
CA HIS A 225 6.63 -2.82 -7.97
C HIS A 225 8.14 -3.07 -8.19
N HIS A 226 8.95 -2.01 -8.26
CA HIS A 226 10.41 -2.16 -8.29
C HIS A 226 10.94 -2.75 -6.98
N LEU A 227 10.40 -2.31 -5.85
CA LEU A 227 10.77 -2.83 -4.54
C LEU A 227 10.41 -4.32 -4.41
N ALA A 228 9.26 -4.72 -4.95
CA ALA A 228 8.85 -6.11 -5.05
C ALA A 228 9.89 -6.93 -5.83
N GLN A 229 10.30 -6.49 -7.02
CA GLN A 229 11.32 -7.19 -7.81
C GLN A 229 12.66 -7.32 -7.06
N ILE A 230 13.10 -6.27 -6.37
CA ILE A 230 14.33 -6.31 -5.55
C ILE A 230 14.23 -7.34 -4.42
N ILE A 231 13.08 -7.41 -3.74
CA ILE A 231 12.86 -8.36 -2.64
C ILE A 231 12.70 -9.79 -3.16
N ALA A 232 12.04 -9.98 -4.30
CA ALA A 232 11.93 -11.28 -4.96
C ALA A 232 13.33 -11.85 -5.31
N TYR A 233 14.22 -11.01 -5.84
CA TYR A 233 15.62 -11.39 -6.07
C TYR A 233 16.34 -11.75 -4.76
N SER A 234 16.12 -11.01 -3.68
CA SER A 234 16.69 -11.37 -2.38
C SER A 234 16.20 -12.74 -1.88
N ASN A 235 14.91 -13.03 -2.09
CA ASN A 235 14.32 -14.31 -1.71
C ASN A 235 14.90 -15.46 -2.55
N SER A 236 15.20 -15.24 -3.84
CA SER A 236 15.83 -16.27 -4.67
C SER A 236 17.26 -16.58 -4.23
N LEU A 237 18.05 -15.57 -3.83
CA LEU A 237 19.40 -15.79 -3.27
C LEU A 237 19.36 -16.64 -2.00
N ALA A 238 18.39 -16.40 -1.12
CA ALA A 238 18.23 -17.16 0.12
C ALA A 238 17.74 -18.60 -0.14
N ALA A 239 17.01 -18.84 -1.23
CA ALA A 239 16.60 -20.18 -1.63
C ALA A 239 17.78 -21.00 -2.17
N SER A 240 18.63 -20.39 -3.00
CA SER A 240 19.85 -21.04 -3.52
C SER A 240 20.81 -21.46 -2.40
N ALA A 241 21.03 -20.59 -1.41
CA ALA A 241 21.94 -20.89 -0.29
C ALA A 241 21.46 -21.99 0.67
N LYS A 242 20.23 -22.53 0.52
CA LYS A 242 19.74 -23.67 1.30
C LYS A 242 19.96 -25.02 0.62
N ASN A 243 20.27 -25.01 -0.66
CA ASN A 243 20.45 -26.22 -1.47
C ASN A 243 21.93 -26.62 -1.60
N ASP A 244 22.83 -25.75 -1.11
CA ASP A 244 24.28 -25.99 -0.98
C ASP A 244 24.61 -26.44 0.45
#